data_AF-A0A382VS12-F1
#
_entry.id   AF-A0A382VS12-F1
#
_cell.length_a   1.000
_cell.length_b   1.000
_cell.length_c   1.000
_cell.angle_alpha   90.00
_cell.angle_beta   90.00
_cell.angle_gamma   90.00
#
_symmetry.space_group_name_H-M   'P 1'
#
loop_
_entity.id
_entity.type
_entity.pdbx_description
1 polymer ?
#
loop_
_entity_poly.entity_id
_entity_poly.type
_entity_poly.pdbx_seq_one_letter_code
_entity_poly.pdbx_strand_id
1 'polypeptide(L)'
;MTKEAESKGLSLYQAAKEVGVSFSREWEPKSKFVKANGMKFHYLEWGDTSNPVIVMLHGFAQQAHSWDFVALAFADRYRVIAIDQRGHGDSDWATDGDYTPETQ
;
A
#
# COMPACT_ATOMS: atom_id res chain seq x y z
N MET A 1 -4.18 10.79 -30.70
CA MET A 1 -2.90 10.10 -30.47
C MET A 1 -2.13 10.88 -29.42
N THR A 2 -2.35 10.58 -28.15
CA THR A 2 -1.56 11.11 -27.03
C THR A 2 -0.33 10.21 -26.88
N LYS A 3 0.86 10.79 -27.08
CA LYS A 3 2.12 10.14 -26.77
C LYS A 3 2.22 10.03 -25.25
N GLU A 4 2.30 8.81 -24.73
CA GLU A 4 2.74 8.59 -23.35
C GLU A 4 4.17 9.09 -23.22
N ALA A 5 4.43 9.86 -22.18
CA ALA A 5 5.77 10.34 -21.87
C ALA A 5 6.59 9.15 -21.33
N GLU A 6 7.67 8.78 -22.02
CA GLU A 6 8.63 7.81 -21.49
C GLU A 6 9.24 8.35 -20.19
N SER A 7 9.01 7.64 -19.09
CA SER A 7 9.67 7.88 -17.81
C SER A 7 11.17 7.62 -17.95
N LYS A 8 12.00 8.61 -17.62
CA LYS A 8 13.47 8.47 -17.56
C LYS A 8 13.95 7.84 -16.23
N GLY A 9 13.05 7.35 -15.39
CA GLY A 9 13.36 6.74 -14.09
C GLY A 9 13.11 5.24 -14.05
N LEU A 10 13.73 4.56 -13.08
CA LEU A 10 13.49 3.14 -12.80
C LEU A 10 12.02 2.91 -12.41
N SER A 11 11.45 1.80 -12.85
CA SER A 11 10.19 1.32 -12.30
C SER A 11 10.37 0.89 -10.84
N LEU A 12 9.27 0.80 -10.09
CA LEU A 12 9.26 0.26 -8.73
C LEU A 12 10.00 -1.09 -8.65
N TYR A 13 9.71 -1.99 -9.60
CA TYR A 13 10.28 -3.34 -9.62
C TYR A 13 11.77 -3.34 -9.97
N GLN A 14 12.20 -2.44 -10.84
CA GLN A 14 13.62 -2.28 -11.16
C GLN A 14 14.38 -1.76 -9.92
N ALA A 15 13.88 -0.70 -9.29
CA ALA A 15 14.48 -0.15 -8.07
C ALA A 15 14.51 -1.18 -6.92
N ALA A 16 13.44 -1.95 -6.74
CA ALA A 16 13.37 -3.01 -5.73
C ALA A 16 14.41 -4.12 -5.98
N LYS A 17 14.58 -4.55 -7.24
CA LYS A 17 15.61 -5.53 -7.61
C LYS A 17 17.03 -4.99 -7.38
N GLU A 18 17.29 -3.73 -7.71
CA GLU A 18 18.60 -3.10 -7.51
C GLU A 18 19.04 -3.08 -6.04
N VAL A 19 18.10 -2.89 -5.10
CA VAL A 19 18.39 -2.92 -3.66
C VAL A 19 18.27 -4.32 -3.02
N GLY A 20 18.11 -5.36 -3.84
CA GLY A 20 18.14 -6.76 -3.41
C GLY A 20 16.82 -7.34 -2.91
N VAL A 21 15.67 -6.71 -3.21
CA VAL A 21 14.36 -7.29 -2.90
C VAL A 21 14.08 -8.45 -3.86
N SER A 22 13.73 -9.61 -3.31
CA SER A 22 13.41 -10.82 -4.07
C SER A 22 11.91 -11.04 -4.18
N PHE A 23 11.43 -11.24 -5.39
CA PHE A 23 10.05 -11.64 -5.72
C PHE A 23 10.02 -12.39 -7.06
N SER A 24 9.11 -13.34 -7.21
CA SER A 24 9.01 -14.23 -8.37
C SER A 24 8.36 -13.58 -9.59
N ARG A 25 7.54 -12.55 -9.36
CA ARG A 25 6.85 -11.76 -10.40
C ARG A 25 6.57 -10.35 -9.92
N GLU A 26 6.34 -9.45 -10.86
CA GLU A 26 5.94 -8.07 -10.58
C GLU A 26 4.52 -8.06 -10.02
N TRP A 27 4.42 -8.03 -8.70
CA TRP A 27 3.17 -7.92 -7.98
C TRP A 27 2.70 -6.47 -8.01
N GLU A 28 1.75 -6.17 -8.89
CA GLU A 28 1.11 -4.86 -8.94
C GLU A 28 0.09 -4.72 -7.80
N PRO A 29 0.17 -3.66 -6.98
CA PRO A 29 -0.83 -3.42 -5.95
C PRO A 29 -2.18 -3.14 -6.57
N LYS A 30 -3.22 -3.73 -5.97
CA LYS A 30 -4.59 -3.28 -6.21
C LYS A 30 -4.93 -2.19 -5.20
N SER A 31 -5.19 -0.98 -5.70
CA SER A 31 -5.79 0.10 -4.90
C SER A 31 -7.26 -0.20 -4.65
N LYS A 32 -7.66 -0.17 -3.37
CA LYS A 32 -9.01 -0.55 -2.93
C LYS A 32 -9.46 0.33 -1.78
N PHE A 33 -10.78 0.34 -1.57
CA PHE A 33 -11.40 1.05 -0.47
C PHE A 33 -12.30 0.13 0.35
N VAL A 34 -12.43 0.41 1.64
CA VAL A 34 -13.40 -0.23 2.55
C VAL A 34 -14.07 0.85 3.39
N LYS A 35 -15.36 0.68 3.69
CA LYS A 35 -16.07 1.53 4.64
C LYS A 35 -16.10 0.86 6.01
N ALA A 36 -15.62 1.57 7.03
CA ALA A 36 -15.62 1.12 8.42
C ALA A 36 -15.78 2.33 9.34
N ASN A 37 -16.51 2.17 10.46
CA ASN A 37 -16.66 3.22 11.48
C ASN A 37 -17.10 4.60 10.93
N GLY A 38 -17.96 4.59 9.89
CA GLY A 38 -18.45 5.82 9.26
C GLY A 38 -17.45 6.51 8.32
N MET A 39 -16.26 5.94 8.10
CA MET A 39 -15.21 6.47 7.23
C MET A 39 -14.89 5.52 6.09
N LYS A 40 -14.37 6.05 4.99
CA LYS A 40 -13.81 5.28 3.88
C LYS A 40 -12.29 5.23 4.01
N PHE A 41 -11.74 4.03 4.13
CA PHE A 41 -10.30 3.79 4.20
C PHE A 41 -9.78 3.24 2.88
N HIS A 42 -8.65 3.77 2.42
CA HIS A 42 -7.88 3.23 1.31
C HIS A 42 -6.88 2.17 1.81
N TYR A 43 -6.63 1.18 0.98
CA TYR A 43 -5.54 0.23 1.17
C TYR A 43 -5.02 -0.29 -0.17
N LEU A 44 -3.75 -0.67 -0.17
CA LEU A 44 -3.10 -1.37 -1.26
C LEU A 44 -3.03 -2.87 -0.93
N GLU A 45 -3.29 -3.71 -1.93
CA GLU A 45 -3.26 -5.17 -1.78
C GLU A 45 -2.34 -5.82 -2.80
N TRP A 46 -1.41 -6.65 -2.32
CA TRP A 46 -0.53 -7.50 -3.11
C TRP A 46 -0.76 -8.98 -2.78
N GLY A 47 -0.27 -9.86 -3.65
CA GLY A 47 -0.30 -11.31 -3.42
C GLY A 47 -1.62 -11.97 -3.81
N ASP A 48 -1.66 -13.30 -3.67
CA ASP A 48 -2.87 -14.08 -3.92
C ASP A 48 -3.85 -13.95 -2.75
N THR A 49 -5.14 -13.72 -3.02
CA THR A 49 -6.17 -13.54 -2.00
C THR A 49 -6.44 -14.79 -1.16
N SER A 50 -6.01 -15.97 -1.62
CA SER A 50 -6.12 -17.25 -0.90
C SER A 50 -4.97 -17.50 0.09
N ASN A 51 -3.90 -16.71 0.03
CA ASN A 51 -2.76 -16.83 0.93
C ASN A 51 -3.06 -16.24 2.33
N PRO A 52 -2.29 -16.63 3.36
CA PRO A 52 -2.34 -15.99 4.68
C PRO A 52 -2.12 -14.48 4.60
N VAL A 53 -2.81 -13.72 5.45
CA VAL A 53 -2.83 -12.26 5.37
C VAL A 53 -1.78 -11.62 6.27
N ILE A 54 -1.07 -10.62 5.75
CA ILE A 54 -0.28 -9.65 6.52
C ILE A 54 -0.93 -8.29 6.39
N VAL A 55 -1.17 -7.62 7.51
CA VAL A 55 -1.62 -6.22 7.54
C VAL A 55 -0.44 -5.34 7.96
N MET A 56 -0.17 -4.29 7.18
CA MET A 56 0.91 -3.34 7.42
C MET A 56 0.33 -1.98 7.82
N LEU A 57 0.81 -1.48 8.96
CA LEU A 57 0.43 -0.19 9.53
C LEU A 57 1.64 0.74 9.47
N HIS A 58 1.48 1.91 8.87
CA HIS A 58 2.58 2.87 8.74
C HIS A 58 2.79 3.69 10.03
N GLY A 59 3.95 4.35 10.12
CA GLY A 59 4.25 5.29 11.21
C GLY A 59 3.69 6.69 10.97
N PHE A 60 4.11 7.64 11.81
CA PHE A 60 3.72 9.05 11.69
C PHE A 60 4.15 9.66 10.35
N ALA A 61 3.27 10.45 9.73
CA ALA A 61 3.51 11.16 8.47
C ALA A 61 3.92 10.24 7.29
N GLN A 62 3.29 9.06 7.22
CA GLN A 62 3.51 8.04 6.17
C GLN A 62 2.18 7.58 5.58
N GLN A 63 2.23 6.69 4.57
CA GLN A 63 1.04 6.13 3.90
C GLN A 63 1.32 4.69 3.43
N ALA A 64 0.35 4.03 2.80
CA ALA A 64 0.44 2.63 2.37
C ALA A 64 1.67 2.34 1.48
N HIS A 65 2.04 3.28 0.60
CA HIS A 65 3.21 3.17 -0.29
C HIS A 65 4.57 3.13 0.44
N SER A 66 4.63 3.51 1.72
CA SER A 66 5.84 3.31 2.53
C SER A 66 6.25 1.84 2.63
N TRP A 67 5.33 0.93 2.29
CA TRP A 67 5.54 -0.51 2.33
C TRP A 67 5.85 -1.15 0.98
N ASP A 68 5.90 -0.43 -0.15
CA ASP A 68 5.98 -1.04 -1.49
C ASP A 68 7.07 -2.12 -1.62
N PHE A 69 8.30 -1.84 -1.20
CA PHE A 69 9.41 -2.80 -1.27
C PHE A 69 9.24 -3.98 -0.30
N VAL A 70 8.70 -3.72 0.89
CA VAL A 70 8.46 -4.76 1.89
C VAL A 70 7.32 -5.66 1.42
N ALA A 71 6.24 -5.09 0.89
CA ALA A 71 5.11 -5.82 0.33
C ALA A 71 5.55 -6.73 -0.80
N LEU A 72 6.41 -6.25 -1.71
CA LEU A 72 7.01 -7.08 -2.76
C LEU A 72 7.77 -8.29 -2.20
N ALA A 73 8.54 -8.13 -1.12
CA ALA A 73 9.29 -9.23 -0.49
C ALA A 73 8.40 -10.35 0.10
N PHE A 74 7.14 -10.05 0.40
CA PHE A 74 6.19 -10.98 1.00
C PHE A 74 5.08 -11.46 0.05
N ALA A 75 4.80 -10.74 -1.03
CA ALA A 75 3.66 -10.96 -1.92
C ALA A 75 3.62 -12.35 -2.58
N ASP A 76 4.76 -13.03 -2.75
CA ASP A 76 4.81 -14.40 -3.27
C ASP A 76 4.15 -15.43 -2.33
N ARG A 77 4.14 -15.17 -1.02
CA ARG A 77 3.70 -16.13 0.01
C ARG A 77 2.50 -15.66 0.83
N TYR A 78 2.23 -14.36 0.80
CA TYR A 78 1.21 -13.73 1.62
C TYR A 78 0.31 -12.83 0.78
N ARG A 79 -0.94 -12.70 1.22
CA ARG A 79 -1.79 -11.58 0.85
C ARG A 79 -1.38 -10.39 1.71
N VAL A 80 -0.73 -9.39 1.12
CA VAL A 80 -0.26 -8.22 1.86
C VAL A 80 -1.26 -7.09 1.70
N ILE A 81 -1.70 -6.50 2.80
CA ILE A 81 -2.60 -5.35 2.84
C ILE A 81 -1.89 -4.21 3.58
N ALA A 82 -1.56 -3.13 2.88
CA ALA A 82 -1.05 -1.91 3.50
C ALA A 82 -2.16 -0.86 3.54
N ILE A 83 -2.50 -0.39 4.74
CA ILE A 83 -3.65 0.50 4.96
C ILE A 83 -3.15 1.95 5.05
N ASP A 84 -3.87 2.86 4.42
CA ASP A 84 -3.79 4.29 4.78
C ASP A 84 -4.60 4.50 6.06
N GLN A 85 -3.94 4.78 7.18
CA GLN A 85 -4.64 5.03 8.45
C GLN A 85 -5.45 6.33 8.37
N ARG A 86 -6.30 6.57 9.38
CA ARG A 86 -7.18 7.74 9.46
C ARG A 86 -6.41 9.02 9.15
N GLY A 87 -6.90 9.82 8.18
CA GLY A 87 -6.28 11.08 7.75
C GLY A 87 -4.94 10.97 7.02
N HIS A 88 -4.62 9.82 6.44
CA HIS A 88 -3.42 9.63 5.62
C HIS A 88 -3.78 9.12 4.22
N GLY A 89 -2.88 9.35 3.26
CA GLY A 89 -3.03 8.92 1.87
C GLY A 89 -4.42 9.24 1.30
N ASP A 90 -5.09 8.23 0.77
CA ASP A 90 -6.42 8.35 0.14
C ASP A 90 -7.57 7.97 1.10
N SER A 91 -7.28 7.71 2.37
CA SER A 91 -8.30 7.53 3.42
C SER A 91 -8.97 8.85 3.79
N ASP A 92 -10.21 8.76 4.23
CA ASP A 92 -10.95 9.92 4.73
C ASP A 92 -10.23 10.56 5.93
N TRP A 93 -10.41 11.88 6.04
CA TRP A 93 -9.97 12.67 7.18
C TRP A 93 -11.07 12.74 8.23
N ALA A 94 -10.67 12.68 9.50
CA ALA A 94 -11.53 12.79 10.67
C ALA A 94 -12.22 14.17 10.67
N THR A 95 -13.56 14.21 10.60
CA THR A 95 -14.32 15.48 10.64
C THR A 95 -14.42 16.08 12.04
N ASP A 96 -14.25 15.25 13.07
CA ASP A 96 -14.17 15.61 14.49
C ASP A 96 -12.74 16.03 14.91
N GLY A 97 -11.74 15.79 14.06
CA GLY A 97 -10.34 16.10 14.34
C GLY A 97 -9.64 15.17 15.32
N ASP A 98 -10.27 14.06 15.73
CA ASP A 98 -9.66 13.08 16.64
C ASP A 98 -8.76 12.10 15.86
N TYR A 99 -7.48 12.07 16.22
CA TYR A 99 -6.46 11.18 15.67
C TYR A 99 -5.67 10.46 16.77
N THR A 100 -6.24 10.37 17.96
CA THR A 100 -5.65 9.59 19.07
C THR A 100 -5.48 8.12 18.68
N PRO A 101 -4.50 7.39 19.25
CA PRO A 101 -4.28 5.97 18.95
C PRO A 101 -5.53 5.10 19.13
N GLU A 102 -6.41 5.45 20.07
CA GLU A 102 -7.66 4.75 20.35
C GLU A 102 -8.67 4.83 19.21
N THR A 103 -8.48 5.77 18.28
CA THR A 103 -9.41 6.05 17.18
C THR A 103 -8.80 5.81 15.80
N GLN A 104 -7.59 5.23 15.75
CA GLN A 104 -6.94 4.75 14.53
C GLN A 104 -7.47 3.38 14.10
#